data_AF-B6JIF7-F1
#
_entry.id   AF-B6JIF7-F1
#
_cell.length_a   1.000
_cell.length_b   1.000
_cell.length_c   1.000
_cell.angle_alpha   90.00
_cell.angle_beta   90.00
_cell.angle_gamma   90.00
#
_symmetry.space_group_name_H-M   'P 1'
#
loop_
_entity.id
_entity.type
_entity.pdbx_description
1 polymer ?
#
loop_
_entity_poly.entity_id
_entity_poly.type
_entity_poly.pdbx_seq_one_letter_code
_entity_poly.pdbx_strand_id
1 'polypeptide(L)'
;MTVDLISLIGFTENDTRQLRELKASITGDQAAIMDNFYGRILSFPFFQDMIGKSCARNNIDAAQLVAHINGIQFKHWQRFFDGTPDAEFRELSQKIGLAHEKCLLTNDLYVASSAILLENFLTRIATQHLGEGEQATRLSAAMNSVVRMFFLDLCYAISAYDSAASRTQIREISEPLLNTFEDDILKAMGSAAEELNETVKTVASLNDDNLQRCRETVSSINVLTQKLTELGEITRQIESFVSVITEVSRKTKLLALNAAIEAARSGEYGRGFNVVANEVKALAAEAENATHKVKNQSKDIQAALLGAIQQMDGSQKLVQAIDQGIASESQAIHHQHSAANNISTNLAAVSASARSLRERLNALDAA
;
A
#
# COMPACT_ATOMS: atom_id res chain seq x y z
N MET A 1 -18.11 17.77 27.23
CA MET A 1 -18.47 18.97 28.01
C MET A 1 -18.37 18.58 29.47
N THR A 2 -17.44 19.15 30.24
CA THR A 2 -17.17 18.73 31.63
C THR A 2 -18.10 19.43 32.60
N VAL A 3 -18.87 18.67 33.37
CA VAL A 3 -19.70 19.18 34.47
C VAL A 3 -18.93 19.00 35.78
N ASP A 4 -18.93 20.02 36.64
CA ASP A 4 -18.35 19.92 37.97
C ASP A 4 -19.19 18.97 38.85
N LEU A 5 -18.54 17.89 39.28
CA LEU A 5 -19.18 16.83 40.07
C LEU A 5 -19.40 17.24 41.54
N ILE A 6 -18.62 18.20 42.08
CA ILE A 6 -18.82 18.74 43.44
C ILE A 6 -20.17 19.47 43.50
N SER A 7 -20.40 20.37 42.54
CA SER A 7 -21.67 21.07 42.37
C SER A 7 -22.83 20.11 42.06
N LEU A 8 -22.60 19.04 41.30
CA LEU A 8 -23.64 18.08 40.90
C LEU A 8 -24.20 17.25 42.08
N ILE A 9 -23.34 16.83 43.02
CA ILE A 9 -23.78 16.09 44.22
C ILE A 9 -24.26 17.01 45.36
N GLY A 10 -24.16 18.32 45.18
CA GLY A 10 -24.54 19.33 46.17
C GLY A 10 -23.67 19.29 47.43
N PHE A 11 -22.37 19.03 47.27
CA PHE A 11 -21.39 19.07 48.36
C PHE A 11 -20.97 20.52 48.63
N THR A 12 -21.02 20.93 49.90
CA THR A 12 -20.84 22.33 50.32
C THR A 12 -19.77 22.45 51.42
N GLU A 13 -19.37 23.68 51.74
CA GLU A 13 -18.49 23.95 52.89
C GLU A 13 -19.08 23.45 54.23
N ASN A 14 -20.39 23.20 54.31
CA ASN A 14 -21.03 22.60 55.48
C ASN A 14 -20.73 21.09 55.58
N ASP A 15 -20.71 20.36 54.46
CA ASP A 15 -20.30 18.96 54.39
C ASP A 15 -18.81 18.83 54.76
N THR A 16 -17.94 19.71 54.21
CA THR A 16 -16.52 19.81 54.60
C THR A 16 -16.34 20.05 56.10
N ARG A 17 -17.15 20.92 56.71
CA ARG A 17 -17.09 21.23 58.14
C ARG A 17 -17.46 20.02 59.00
N GLN A 18 -18.52 19.30 58.63
CA GLN A 18 -18.95 18.10 59.35
C GLN A 18 -17.95 16.95 59.24
N LEU A 19 -17.33 16.75 58.08
CA LEU A 19 -16.25 15.76 57.93
C LEU A 19 -15.04 16.10 58.82
N ARG A 20 -14.68 17.39 58.93
CA ARG A 20 -13.60 17.85 59.84
C ARG A 20 -13.95 17.71 61.32
N GLU A 21 -15.21 17.93 61.71
CA GLU A 21 -15.68 17.67 63.08
C GLU A 21 -15.60 16.17 63.43
N LEU A 22 -15.91 15.28 62.49
CA LEU A 22 -15.80 13.82 62.67
C LEU A 22 -14.35 13.32 62.65
N LYS A 23 -13.45 14.00 61.94
CA LYS A 23 -12.04 13.62 61.75
C LYS A 23 -11.33 13.25 63.04
N ALA A 24 -11.52 14.04 64.10
CA ALA A 24 -10.86 13.82 65.39
C ALA A 24 -11.32 12.51 66.07
N SER A 25 -12.62 12.19 66.03
CA SER A 25 -13.16 10.96 66.59
C SER A 25 -12.69 9.74 65.79
N ILE A 26 -12.83 9.78 64.46
CA ILE A 26 -12.53 8.64 63.59
C ILE A 26 -11.02 8.36 63.52
N THR A 27 -10.17 9.38 63.68
CA THR A 27 -8.71 9.18 63.83
C THR A 27 -8.37 8.43 65.12
N GLY A 28 -9.18 8.56 66.18
CA GLY A 28 -9.00 7.81 67.43
C GLY A 28 -9.31 6.31 67.31
N ASP A 29 -10.34 5.96 66.53
CA ASP A 29 -10.80 4.57 66.34
C ASP A 29 -10.10 3.84 65.17
N GLN A 30 -9.25 4.53 64.40
CA GLN A 30 -8.70 4.04 63.14
C GLN A 30 -7.99 2.68 63.22
N ALA A 31 -7.21 2.42 64.28
CA ALA A 31 -6.50 1.14 64.41
C ALA A 31 -7.47 -0.05 64.45
N ALA A 32 -8.55 0.06 65.24
CA ALA A 32 -9.57 -0.97 65.34
C ALA A 32 -10.35 -1.17 64.03
N ILE A 33 -10.59 -0.09 63.27
CA ILE A 33 -11.24 -0.14 61.95
C ILE A 33 -10.36 -0.91 60.96
N MET A 34 -9.06 -0.59 60.90
CA MET A 34 -8.13 -1.22 59.95
C MET A 34 -7.79 -2.66 60.33
N ASP A 35 -7.62 -2.99 61.61
CA ASP A 35 -7.38 -4.35 62.08
C ASP A 35 -8.58 -5.27 61.79
N ASN A 36 -9.81 -4.75 61.92
CA ASN A 36 -11.03 -5.49 61.54
C ASN A 36 -11.09 -5.71 60.02
N PHE A 37 -10.83 -4.67 59.22
CA PHE A 37 -10.81 -4.74 57.76
C PHE A 37 -9.77 -5.74 57.23
N TYR A 38 -8.51 -5.64 57.66
CA TYR A 38 -7.45 -6.56 57.25
C TYR A 38 -7.64 -7.96 57.84
N GLY A 39 -8.05 -8.09 59.12
CA GLY A 39 -8.39 -9.38 59.72
C GLY A 39 -9.49 -10.11 58.94
N ARG A 40 -10.47 -9.37 58.40
CA ARG A 40 -11.50 -9.93 57.52
C ARG A 40 -10.97 -10.27 56.13
N ILE A 41 -10.24 -9.38 55.46
CA ILE A 41 -9.73 -9.61 54.10
C ILE A 41 -8.70 -10.75 54.06
N LEU A 42 -7.79 -10.80 55.03
CA LEU A 42 -6.79 -11.86 55.16
C LEU A 42 -7.37 -13.21 55.60
N SER A 43 -8.66 -13.28 55.95
CA SER A 43 -9.35 -14.57 56.16
C SER A 43 -9.67 -15.31 54.85
N PHE A 44 -9.53 -14.65 53.68
CA PHE A 44 -9.81 -15.24 52.37
C PHE A 44 -8.51 -15.64 51.63
N PRO A 45 -8.36 -16.89 51.17
CA PRO A 45 -7.13 -17.38 50.52
C PRO A 45 -6.69 -16.59 49.28
N PHE A 46 -7.63 -16.01 48.53
CA PHE A 46 -7.32 -15.20 47.34
C PHE A 46 -6.46 -13.97 47.67
N PHE A 47 -6.80 -13.24 48.74
CA PHE A 47 -6.03 -12.06 49.15
C PHE A 47 -4.69 -12.46 49.80
N GLN A 48 -4.63 -13.61 50.48
CA GLN A 48 -3.38 -14.17 50.99
C GLN A 48 -2.40 -14.51 49.84
N ASP A 49 -2.87 -15.17 48.77
CA ASP A 49 -2.06 -15.48 47.58
C ASP A 49 -1.63 -14.22 46.82
N MET A 50 -2.53 -13.24 46.64
CA MET A 50 -2.20 -11.95 46.05
C MET A 50 -1.09 -11.22 46.83
N ILE A 51 -1.20 -11.17 48.15
CA ILE A 51 -0.20 -10.57 49.04
C ILE A 51 1.11 -11.36 49.00
N GLY A 52 1.06 -12.70 49.05
CA GLY A 52 2.23 -13.57 48.94
C GLY A 52 3.01 -13.35 47.63
N LYS A 53 2.31 -13.21 46.50
CA LYS A 53 2.91 -12.88 45.19
C LYS A 53 3.55 -11.49 45.18
N SER A 54 2.97 -10.51 45.88
CA SER A 54 3.56 -9.17 46.00
C SER A 54 4.78 -9.16 46.93
N CYS A 55 4.71 -9.87 48.06
CA CYS A 55 5.82 -10.09 48.99
C CYS A 55 7.02 -10.74 48.29
N ALA A 56 6.79 -11.78 47.49
CA ALA A 56 7.84 -12.47 46.73
C ALA A 56 8.52 -11.57 45.68
N ARG A 57 7.80 -10.64 45.05
CA ARG A 57 8.38 -9.66 44.10
C ARG A 57 9.23 -8.58 44.78
N ASN A 58 8.86 -8.19 45.99
CA ASN A 58 9.47 -7.06 46.72
C ASN A 58 10.43 -7.50 47.84
N ASN A 59 10.57 -8.81 48.09
CA ASN A 59 11.40 -9.42 49.13
C ASN A 59 11.13 -8.88 50.56
N ILE A 60 9.85 -8.81 50.92
CA ILE A 60 9.33 -8.37 52.24
C ILE A 60 8.35 -9.40 52.79
N ASP A 61 8.11 -9.40 54.10
CA ASP A 61 7.09 -10.27 54.69
C ASP A 61 5.67 -9.67 54.61
N ALA A 62 4.65 -10.51 54.82
CA ALA A 62 3.25 -10.11 54.69
C ALA A 62 2.81 -9.10 55.77
N ALA A 63 3.38 -9.14 56.97
CA ALA A 63 3.07 -8.17 58.03
C ALA A 63 3.68 -6.80 57.71
N GLN A 64 4.89 -6.76 57.16
CA GLN A 64 5.53 -5.54 56.66
C GLN A 64 4.74 -4.93 55.50
N LEU A 65 4.30 -5.73 54.52
CA LEU A 65 3.49 -5.24 53.41
C LEU A 65 2.12 -4.72 53.88
N VAL A 66 1.42 -5.44 54.76
CA VAL A 66 0.13 -5.00 55.32
C VAL A 66 0.29 -3.73 56.16
N ALA A 67 1.32 -3.63 57.01
CA ALA A 67 1.60 -2.41 57.77
C ALA A 67 1.91 -1.21 56.86
N HIS A 68 2.64 -1.44 55.75
CA HIS A 68 2.93 -0.40 54.76
C HIS A 68 1.67 0.09 54.03
N ILE A 69 0.81 -0.82 53.54
CA ILE A 69 -0.44 -0.46 52.87
C ILE A 69 -1.42 0.21 53.86
N ASN A 70 -1.51 -0.28 55.11
CA ASN A 70 -2.30 0.34 56.17
C ASN A 70 -1.85 1.79 56.43
N GLY A 71 -0.54 2.04 56.52
CA GLY A 71 0.01 3.39 56.67
C GLY A 71 -0.25 4.33 55.48
N ILE A 72 -0.39 3.80 54.25
CA ILE A 72 -0.79 4.57 53.07
C ILE A 72 -2.30 4.86 53.11
N GLN A 73 -3.12 3.86 53.39
CA GLN A 73 -4.58 4.02 53.52
C GLN A 73 -4.93 5.00 54.64
N PHE A 74 -4.26 4.95 55.80
CA PHE A 74 -4.48 5.91 56.89
C PHE A 74 -4.28 7.36 56.45
N LYS A 75 -3.25 7.64 55.62
CA LYS A 75 -3.04 8.99 55.06
C LYS A 75 -4.14 9.40 54.07
N HIS A 76 -4.63 8.46 53.26
CA HIS A 76 -5.78 8.68 52.37
C HIS A 76 -7.07 8.92 53.18
N TRP A 77 -7.38 8.13 54.21
CA TRP A 77 -8.53 8.38 55.10
C TRP A 77 -8.40 9.72 55.88
N GLN A 78 -7.19 10.12 56.27
CA GLN A 78 -6.95 11.46 56.84
C GLN A 78 -7.18 12.60 55.84
N ARG A 79 -6.98 12.36 54.53
CA ARG A 79 -7.31 13.29 53.43
C ARG A 79 -8.81 13.34 53.18
N PHE A 80 -9.47 12.19 53.11
CA PHE A 80 -10.93 12.03 52.99
C PHE A 80 -11.68 12.86 54.04
N PHE A 81 -11.24 12.81 55.30
CA PHE A 81 -11.86 13.57 56.40
C PHE A 81 -11.43 15.05 56.51
N ASP A 82 -10.53 15.57 55.64
CA ASP A 82 -10.40 17.03 55.44
C ASP A 82 -11.53 17.62 54.59
N GLY A 83 -12.39 16.78 54.00
CA GLY A 83 -13.57 17.18 53.25
C GLY A 83 -13.24 17.82 51.91
N THR A 84 -12.25 17.26 51.20
CA THR A 84 -11.74 17.72 49.91
C THR A 84 -11.72 16.57 48.89
N PRO A 85 -12.73 16.47 48.00
CA PRO A 85 -12.72 15.53 46.88
C PRO A 85 -11.75 16.00 45.78
N ASP A 86 -10.47 16.04 46.13
CA ASP A 86 -9.37 16.50 45.27
C ASP A 86 -8.28 15.43 45.07
N ALA A 87 -8.46 14.24 45.64
CA ALA A 87 -7.64 13.07 45.36
C ALA A 87 -8.32 12.12 44.37
N GLU A 88 -9.46 11.48 44.73
CA GLU A 88 -9.67 10.08 44.29
C GLU A 88 -11.07 9.58 43.82
N PHE A 89 -12.15 10.36 43.61
CA PHE A 89 -13.30 9.92 42.76
C PHE A 89 -13.87 11.12 41.97
N ARG A 90 -14.73 11.10 40.94
CA ARG A 90 -15.03 10.22 39.81
C ARG A 90 -15.96 8.97 39.92
N GLU A 91 -15.46 7.73 40.09
CA GLU A 91 -15.84 6.73 39.06
C GLU A 91 -15.99 5.23 39.39
N LEU A 92 -16.20 4.79 40.64
CA LEU A 92 -16.20 3.33 40.92
C LEU A 92 -17.35 2.54 40.26
N SER A 93 -18.43 3.20 39.84
CA SER A 93 -19.52 2.56 39.10
C SER A 93 -19.14 2.01 37.72
N GLN A 94 -17.95 2.28 37.18
CA GLN A 94 -17.70 2.18 35.73
C GLN A 94 -17.46 0.78 35.13
N LYS A 95 -16.92 -0.20 35.85
CA LYS A 95 -16.86 -1.60 35.37
C LYS A 95 -18.21 -2.31 35.48
N ILE A 96 -19.02 -1.92 36.46
CA ILE A 96 -20.45 -2.26 36.48
C ILE A 96 -21.14 -1.57 35.30
N GLY A 97 -20.74 -0.32 35.00
CA GLY A 97 -21.07 0.40 33.78
C GLY A 97 -20.68 -0.32 32.49
N LEU A 98 -19.48 -0.92 32.37
CA LEU A 98 -19.08 -1.67 31.18
C LEU A 98 -19.85 -2.98 31.02
N ALA A 99 -20.28 -3.63 32.11
CA ALA A 99 -21.22 -4.75 32.05
C ALA A 99 -22.60 -4.24 31.57
N HIS A 100 -23.11 -3.18 32.18
CA HIS A 100 -24.35 -2.50 31.79
C HIS A 100 -24.33 -1.95 30.35
N GLU A 101 -23.17 -1.56 29.80
CA GLU A 101 -23.01 -1.16 28.40
C GLU A 101 -23.23 -2.34 27.45
N LYS A 102 -22.82 -3.57 27.83
CA LYS A 102 -23.22 -4.79 27.09
C LYS A 102 -24.71 -5.11 27.28
N CYS A 103 -25.35 -4.54 28.30
CA CYS A 103 -26.80 -4.50 28.48
C CYS A 103 -27.47 -3.25 27.84
N LEU A 104 -26.72 -2.40 27.13
CA LEU A 104 -27.14 -1.09 26.58
C LEU A 104 -27.75 -0.10 27.61
N LEU A 105 -27.46 -0.31 28.89
CA LEU A 105 -27.82 0.57 29.99
C LEU A 105 -26.66 1.53 30.25
N THR A 106 -26.88 2.84 30.05
CA THR A 106 -25.86 3.85 30.34
C THR A 106 -25.64 3.96 31.86
N ASN A 107 -24.43 4.34 32.29
CA ASN A 107 -24.08 4.23 33.71
C ASN A 107 -24.86 5.23 34.60
N ASP A 108 -25.38 6.30 34.01
CA ASP A 108 -26.33 7.25 34.62
C ASP A 108 -27.55 6.50 35.18
N LEU A 109 -28.05 5.49 34.44
CA LEU A 109 -29.20 4.69 34.82
C LEU A 109 -28.87 3.68 35.94
N TYR A 110 -27.62 3.25 36.07
CA TYR A 110 -27.18 2.45 37.23
C TYR A 110 -26.98 3.32 38.48
N VAL A 111 -26.41 4.52 38.34
CA VAL A 111 -26.26 5.48 39.45
C VAL A 111 -27.63 5.96 39.94
N ALA A 112 -28.56 6.29 39.03
CA ALA A 112 -29.92 6.70 39.36
C ALA A 112 -30.74 5.59 40.05
N SER A 113 -30.58 4.32 39.65
CA SER A 113 -31.26 3.19 40.31
C SER A 113 -30.66 2.83 41.67
N SER A 114 -29.34 3.01 41.86
CA SER A 114 -28.68 2.79 43.14
C SER A 114 -29.08 3.82 44.21
N ALA A 115 -29.32 5.08 43.82
CA ALA A 115 -29.72 6.15 44.74
C ALA A 115 -31.07 5.85 45.43
N ILE A 116 -32.09 5.43 44.67
CA ILE A 116 -33.43 5.12 45.17
C ILE A 116 -33.41 3.90 46.11
N LEU A 117 -32.49 2.95 45.88
CA LEU A 117 -32.27 1.80 46.76
C LEU A 117 -31.83 2.27 48.17
N LEU A 118 -30.91 3.24 48.23
CA LEU A 118 -30.35 3.78 49.47
C LEU A 118 -31.34 4.67 50.25
N GLU A 119 -32.10 5.51 49.55
CA GLU A 119 -33.23 6.29 50.10
C GLU A 119 -34.17 5.36 50.89
N ASN A 120 -34.55 4.24 50.30
CA ASN A 120 -35.54 3.36 50.88
C ASN A 120 -35.08 2.68 52.18
N PHE A 121 -33.80 2.31 52.32
CA PHE A 121 -33.27 1.73 53.55
C PHE A 121 -33.08 2.77 54.67
N LEU A 122 -32.50 3.93 54.34
CA LEU A 122 -32.25 4.99 55.33
C LEU A 122 -33.57 5.49 55.97
N THR A 123 -34.64 5.66 55.18
CA THR A 123 -35.95 6.10 55.71
C THR A 123 -36.53 5.15 56.77
N ARG A 124 -36.50 3.83 56.57
CA ARG A 124 -37.13 2.89 57.52
C ARG A 124 -36.31 2.74 58.80
N ILE A 125 -34.98 2.76 58.69
CA ILE A 125 -34.11 2.65 59.87
C ILE A 125 -34.20 3.93 60.70
N ALA A 126 -34.21 5.12 60.08
CA ALA A 126 -34.39 6.38 60.81
C ALA A 126 -35.76 6.47 61.51
N THR A 127 -36.84 6.04 60.84
CA THR A 127 -38.21 6.13 61.40
C THR A 127 -38.55 5.08 62.46
N GLN A 128 -37.68 4.10 62.73
CA GLN A 128 -37.90 3.05 63.74
C GLN A 128 -37.06 3.21 65.03
N HIS A 129 -36.20 4.23 65.16
CA HIS A 129 -35.16 4.26 66.20
C HIS A 129 -35.02 5.56 67.03
N LEU A 130 -34.07 6.45 66.71
CA LEU A 130 -33.33 7.22 67.74
C LEU A 130 -33.64 8.73 67.83
N GLY A 131 -34.73 9.05 68.54
CA GLY A 131 -34.90 10.33 69.24
C GLY A 131 -35.10 11.59 68.39
N GLU A 132 -34.98 12.76 69.03
CA GLU A 132 -35.40 14.06 68.49
C GLU A 132 -34.32 15.15 68.63
N GLY A 133 -34.56 16.32 68.01
CA GLY A 133 -33.73 17.51 68.17
C GLY A 133 -32.51 17.56 67.24
N GLU A 134 -31.55 18.44 67.59
CA GLU A 134 -30.33 18.71 66.79
C GLU A 134 -29.61 17.43 66.38
N GLN A 135 -29.51 16.47 67.30
CA GLN A 135 -28.69 15.27 67.13
C GLN A 135 -29.18 14.39 65.98
N ALA A 136 -30.49 14.28 65.74
CA ALA A 136 -31.02 13.52 64.61
C ALA A 136 -30.72 14.21 63.27
N THR A 137 -30.86 15.55 63.21
CA THR A 137 -30.53 16.34 62.01
C THR A 137 -29.04 16.36 61.71
N ARG A 138 -28.19 16.48 62.75
CA ARG A 138 -26.74 16.52 62.64
C ARG A 138 -26.16 15.15 62.26
N LEU A 139 -26.70 14.06 62.82
CA LEU A 139 -26.36 12.70 62.42
C LEU A 139 -26.73 12.44 60.95
N SER A 140 -27.91 12.87 60.50
CA SER A 140 -28.32 12.74 59.10
C SER A 140 -27.40 13.51 58.13
N ALA A 141 -27.06 14.76 58.46
CA ALA A 141 -26.16 15.57 57.62
C ALA A 141 -24.74 14.99 57.56
N ALA A 142 -24.23 14.48 58.69
CA ALA A 142 -22.95 13.78 58.78
C ALA A 142 -22.92 12.53 57.89
N MET A 143 -23.96 11.69 57.97
CA MET A 143 -24.08 10.49 57.15
C MET A 143 -24.16 10.82 55.65
N ASN A 144 -24.92 11.86 55.27
CA ASN A 144 -24.99 12.32 53.88
C ASN A 144 -23.63 12.82 53.35
N SER A 145 -22.89 13.57 54.18
CA SER A 145 -21.56 14.09 53.83
C SER A 145 -20.57 12.95 53.57
N VAL A 146 -20.56 11.91 54.42
CA VAL A 146 -19.70 10.73 54.26
C VAL A 146 -20.09 9.92 53.02
N VAL A 147 -21.38 9.70 52.75
CA VAL A 147 -21.84 8.97 51.55
C VAL A 147 -21.47 9.71 50.27
N ARG A 148 -21.59 11.05 50.25
CA ARG A 148 -21.16 11.92 49.14
C ARG A 148 -19.64 11.97 48.95
N MET A 149 -18.86 11.65 49.98
CA MET A 149 -17.38 11.61 49.94
C MET A 149 -16.82 10.20 49.64
N PHE A 150 -17.62 9.14 49.85
CA PHE A 150 -17.36 7.74 49.46
C PHE A 150 -17.53 7.31 47.95
N PHE A 151 -18.62 7.67 47.23
CA PHE A 151 -18.63 7.79 45.72
C PHE A 151 -17.74 8.86 44.74
N LEU A 152 -16.89 11.04 44.96
CA LEU A 152 -15.80 12.03 44.61
C LEU A 152 -14.40 12.02 45.35
N ASP A 153 -14.06 11.18 46.35
CA ASP A 153 -12.67 11.03 46.88
C ASP A 153 -12.12 9.62 47.24
N LEU A 154 -12.66 8.50 46.75
CA LEU A 154 -12.26 7.14 47.22
C LEU A 154 -12.23 6.02 46.14
N CYS A 155 -12.43 6.35 44.87
CA CYS A 155 -13.09 5.47 43.90
C CYS A 155 -12.57 5.54 42.44
N TYR A 156 -11.34 6.00 42.19
CA TYR A 156 -10.64 5.87 40.89
C TYR A 156 -10.36 4.41 40.50
N ALA A 157 -10.35 3.51 41.48
CA ALA A 157 -9.99 2.10 41.39
C ALA A 157 -10.83 1.25 40.41
N ILE A 158 -11.76 1.85 39.65
CA ILE A 158 -12.49 1.17 38.58
C ILE A 158 -12.50 1.90 37.20
N SER A 159 -12.51 3.24 37.06
CA SER A 159 -12.52 3.90 35.72
C SER A 159 -11.25 4.60 35.24
N ALA A 160 -10.36 5.12 36.10
CA ALA A 160 -8.95 5.26 35.70
C ALA A 160 -8.42 3.89 35.25
N TYR A 161 -8.94 2.85 35.89
CA TYR A 161 -8.85 1.44 35.53
C TYR A 161 -9.56 1.03 34.22
N ASP A 162 -10.59 1.74 33.75
CA ASP A 162 -11.19 1.52 32.42
C ASP A 162 -10.39 2.25 31.34
N SER A 163 -9.94 3.47 31.61
CA SER A 163 -8.95 4.15 30.76
C SER A 163 -7.64 3.35 30.64
N ALA A 164 -7.25 2.60 31.68
CA ALA A 164 -6.15 1.62 31.58
C ALA A 164 -6.53 0.39 30.74
N ALA A 165 -7.70 -0.22 30.96
CA ALA A 165 -8.15 -1.39 30.20
C ALA A 165 -8.32 -1.09 28.69
N SER A 166 -8.91 0.06 28.34
CA SER A 166 -9.02 0.52 26.96
C SER A 166 -7.65 0.81 26.34
N ARG A 167 -6.68 1.33 27.11
CA ARG A 167 -5.28 1.48 26.63
C ARG A 167 -4.65 0.13 26.32
N THR A 168 -4.78 -0.86 27.20
CA THR A 168 -4.28 -2.22 26.95
C THR A 168 -4.93 -2.84 25.72
N GLN A 169 -6.25 -2.72 25.56
CA GLN A 169 -6.97 -3.27 24.40
C GLN A 169 -6.57 -2.58 23.09
N ILE A 170 -6.40 -1.25 23.10
CA ILE A 170 -5.87 -0.50 21.94
C ILE A 170 -4.46 -1.02 21.60
N ARG A 171 -3.60 -1.24 22.60
CA ARG A 171 -2.23 -1.74 22.41
C ARG A 171 -2.20 -3.17 21.84
N GLU A 172 -2.94 -4.11 22.42
CA GLU A 172 -2.99 -5.51 21.98
C GLU A 172 -3.43 -5.66 20.52
N ILE A 173 -4.30 -4.77 20.03
CA ILE A 173 -4.72 -4.73 18.62
C ILE A 173 -3.68 -3.97 17.77
N SER A 174 -3.16 -2.85 18.27
CA SER A 174 -2.33 -1.96 17.46
C SER A 174 -0.89 -2.43 17.29
N GLU A 175 -0.23 -3.00 18.30
CA GLU A 175 1.17 -3.46 18.19
C GLU A 175 1.37 -4.54 17.11
N PRO A 176 0.58 -5.64 17.06
CA PRO A 176 0.72 -6.65 16.02
C PRO A 176 0.40 -6.08 14.63
N LEU A 177 -0.65 -5.25 14.53
CA LEU A 177 -1.04 -4.61 13.28
C LEU A 177 0.08 -3.70 12.75
N LEU A 178 0.71 -2.92 13.62
CA LEU A 178 1.82 -2.03 13.25
C LEU A 178 3.05 -2.84 12.81
N ASN A 179 3.39 -3.92 13.52
CA ASN A 179 4.53 -4.77 13.15
C ASN A 179 4.32 -5.44 11.78
N THR A 180 3.18 -6.10 11.54
CA THR A 180 2.85 -6.67 10.21
C THR A 180 2.84 -5.60 9.11
N PHE A 181 2.38 -4.39 9.42
CA PHE A 181 2.36 -3.29 8.47
C PHE A 181 3.76 -2.75 8.14
N GLU A 182 4.64 -2.63 9.13
CA GLU A 182 6.02 -2.16 8.97
C GLU A 182 6.94 -3.24 8.36
N ASP A 183 6.89 -4.48 8.83
CA ASP A 183 7.79 -5.56 8.41
C ASP A 183 7.38 -6.23 7.09
N ASP A 184 6.09 -6.50 6.87
CA ASP A 184 5.62 -7.19 5.68
C ASP A 184 5.20 -6.19 4.58
N ILE A 185 4.27 -5.28 4.88
CA ILE A 185 3.63 -4.44 3.86
C ILE A 185 4.59 -3.36 3.34
N LEU A 186 5.17 -2.53 4.21
CA LEU A 186 6.09 -1.46 3.77
C LEU A 186 7.32 -2.02 3.06
N LYS A 187 7.87 -3.13 3.56
CA LYS A 187 9.04 -3.78 2.98
C LYS A 187 8.74 -4.41 1.61
N ALA A 188 7.68 -5.19 1.50
CA ALA A 188 7.29 -5.82 0.23
C ALA A 188 6.94 -4.77 -0.83
N MET A 189 6.21 -3.71 -0.46
CA MET A 189 5.94 -2.60 -1.37
C MET A 189 7.20 -1.82 -1.75
N GLY A 190 8.15 -1.65 -0.82
CA GLY A 190 9.45 -1.02 -1.11
C GLY A 190 10.26 -1.80 -2.14
N SER A 191 10.43 -3.11 -1.93
CA SER A 191 11.10 -4.00 -2.90
C SER A 191 10.37 -4.03 -4.25
N ALA A 192 9.03 -4.11 -4.24
CA ALA A 192 8.25 -4.08 -5.49
C ALA A 192 8.39 -2.73 -6.24
N ALA A 193 8.51 -1.60 -5.55
CA ALA A 193 8.75 -0.30 -6.16
C ALA A 193 10.16 -0.19 -6.75
N GLU A 194 11.17 -0.78 -6.10
CA GLU A 194 12.55 -0.82 -6.56
C GLU A 194 12.71 -1.74 -7.78
N GLU A 195 12.13 -2.94 -7.75
CA GLU A 195 12.04 -3.85 -8.90
C GLU A 195 11.27 -3.22 -10.09
N LEU A 196 10.18 -2.50 -9.81
CA LEU A 196 9.45 -1.77 -10.85
C LEU A 196 10.30 -0.66 -11.47
N ASN A 197 11.12 0.05 -10.69
CA ASN A 197 12.00 1.08 -11.21
C ASN A 197 13.15 0.50 -12.06
N GLU A 198 13.74 -0.63 -11.66
CA GLU A 198 14.77 -1.33 -12.46
C GLU A 198 14.21 -1.94 -13.75
N THR A 199 13.01 -2.53 -13.71
CA THR A 199 12.33 -3.02 -14.91
C THR A 199 11.98 -1.87 -15.86
N VAL A 200 11.48 -0.73 -15.35
CA VAL A 200 11.24 0.49 -16.15
C VAL A 200 12.52 1.00 -16.82
N LYS A 201 13.67 1.06 -16.13
CA LYS A 201 14.96 1.42 -16.74
C LYS A 201 15.38 0.42 -17.83
N THR A 202 15.20 -0.87 -17.57
CA THR A 202 15.55 -1.94 -18.52
C THR A 202 14.71 -1.84 -19.79
N VAL A 203 13.39 -1.64 -19.65
CA VAL A 203 12.48 -1.47 -20.77
C VAL A 203 12.78 -0.17 -21.54
N ALA A 204 13.14 0.93 -20.86
CA ALA A 204 13.58 2.16 -21.53
C ALA A 204 14.83 1.94 -22.41
N SER A 205 15.85 1.26 -21.87
CA SER A 205 17.08 0.92 -22.60
C SER A 205 16.80 0.02 -23.83
N LEU A 206 15.93 -0.99 -23.68
CA LEU A 206 15.50 -1.84 -24.79
C LEU A 206 14.72 -1.07 -25.86
N ASN A 207 13.94 -0.06 -25.47
CA ASN A 207 13.17 0.76 -26.40
C ASN A 207 14.08 1.69 -27.22
N ASP A 208 15.12 2.25 -26.61
CA ASP A 208 16.16 3.02 -27.31
C ASP A 208 16.97 2.16 -28.29
N ASP A 209 17.32 0.91 -27.93
CA ASP A 209 17.94 -0.06 -28.86
C ASP A 209 17.02 -0.40 -30.05
N ASN A 210 15.73 -0.62 -29.78
CA ASN A 210 14.73 -0.86 -30.83
C ASN A 210 14.60 0.34 -31.79
N LEU A 211 14.64 1.59 -31.30
CA LEU A 211 14.69 2.79 -32.14
C LEU A 211 15.91 2.81 -33.05
N GLN A 212 17.09 2.51 -32.50
CA GLN A 212 18.33 2.48 -33.26
C GLN A 212 18.28 1.41 -34.37
N ARG A 213 17.80 0.21 -34.04
CA ARG A 213 17.62 -0.90 -34.99
C ARG A 213 16.57 -0.59 -36.07
N CYS A 214 15.52 0.16 -35.74
CA CYS A 214 14.56 0.65 -36.74
C CYS A 214 15.23 1.62 -37.72
N ARG A 215 16.05 2.57 -37.25
CA ARG A 215 16.80 3.50 -38.12
C ARG A 215 17.78 2.78 -39.04
N GLU A 216 18.50 1.78 -38.52
CA GLU A 216 19.41 0.94 -39.30
C GLU A 216 18.66 0.11 -40.36
N THR A 217 17.47 -0.38 -40.02
CA THR A 217 16.59 -1.09 -40.96
C THR A 217 16.08 -0.15 -42.08
N VAL A 218 15.64 1.06 -41.75
CA VAL A 218 15.25 2.07 -42.77
C VAL A 218 16.42 2.42 -43.68
N SER A 219 17.61 2.63 -43.13
CA SER A 219 18.83 2.87 -43.91
C SER A 219 19.11 1.73 -44.89
N SER A 220 19.01 0.48 -44.41
CA SER A 220 19.21 -0.73 -45.22
C SER A 220 18.16 -0.87 -46.34
N ILE A 221 16.88 -0.57 -46.05
CA ILE A 221 15.79 -0.57 -47.05
C ILE A 221 16.06 0.49 -48.14
N ASN A 222 16.52 1.68 -47.77
CA ASN A 222 16.85 2.74 -48.72
C ASN A 222 18.00 2.32 -49.66
N VAL A 223 19.07 1.75 -49.11
CA VAL A 223 20.21 1.24 -49.90
C VAL A 223 19.78 0.10 -50.84
N LEU A 224 18.98 -0.84 -50.36
CA LEU A 224 18.43 -1.92 -51.19
C LEU A 224 17.54 -1.39 -52.31
N THR A 225 16.66 -0.43 -52.02
CA THR A 225 15.77 0.21 -53.01
C THR A 225 16.56 0.94 -54.09
N GLN A 226 17.63 1.63 -53.73
CA GLN A 226 18.56 2.22 -54.70
C GLN A 226 19.20 1.13 -55.58
N LYS A 227 19.72 0.05 -54.99
CA LYS A 227 20.37 -1.04 -55.75
C LYS A 227 19.42 -1.77 -56.70
N LEU A 228 18.17 -2.00 -56.27
CA LEU A 228 17.12 -2.56 -57.14
C LEU A 228 16.78 -1.61 -58.31
N THR A 229 16.78 -0.30 -58.07
CA THR A 229 16.57 0.71 -59.12
C THR A 229 17.73 0.74 -60.13
N GLU A 230 18.98 0.70 -59.65
CA GLU A 230 20.18 0.59 -60.50
C GLU A 230 20.16 -0.68 -61.36
N LEU A 231 19.79 -1.84 -60.78
CA LEU A 231 19.60 -3.09 -61.52
C LEU A 231 18.47 -3.00 -62.57
N GLY A 232 17.41 -2.24 -62.28
CA GLY A 232 16.34 -1.95 -63.23
C GLY A 232 16.82 -1.21 -64.47
N GLU A 233 17.68 -0.19 -64.29
CA GLU A 233 18.31 0.52 -65.41
C GLU A 233 19.29 -0.35 -66.20
N ILE A 234 20.12 -1.14 -65.52
CA ILE A 234 21.03 -2.10 -66.19
C ILE A 234 20.22 -3.09 -67.04
N THR A 235 19.09 -3.58 -66.51
CA THR A 235 18.22 -4.51 -67.25
C THR A 235 17.57 -3.84 -68.47
N ARG A 236 17.15 -2.57 -68.37
CA ARG A 236 16.67 -1.78 -69.53
C ARG A 236 17.77 -1.59 -70.59
N GLN A 237 19.02 -1.36 -70.17
CA GLN A 237 20.15 -1.25 -71.11
C GLN A 237 20.40 -2.58 -71.83
N ILE A 238 20.32 -3.72 -71.13
CA ILE A 238 20.42 -5.05 -71.73
C ILE A 238 19.31 -5.25 -72.79
N GLU A 239 18.05 -4.91 -72.50
CA GLU A 239 16.96 -4.99 -73.50
C GLU A 239 17.24 -4.16 -74.76
N SER A 240 17.83 -2.97 -74.61
CA SER A 240 18.25 -2.12 -75.72
C SER A 240 19.32 -2.79 -76.59
N PHE A 241 20.40 -3.29 -75.97
CA PHE A 241 21.45 -4.03 -76.68
C PHE A 241 20.90 -5.29 -77.38
N VAL A 242 20.04 -6.05 -76.71
CA VAL A 242 19.39 -7.25 -77.26
C VAL A 242 18.52 -6.91 -78.47
N SER A 243 17.83 -5.76 -78.46
CA SER A 243 17.09 -5.25 -79.62
C SER A 243 18.01 -4.97 -80.81
N VAL A 244 19.13 -4.27 -80.58
CA VAL A 244 20.14 -3.98 -81.63
C VAL A 244 20.74 -5.26 -82.20
N ILE A 245 21.14 -6.23 -81.36
CA ILE A 245 21.70 -7.51 -81.81
C ILE A 245 20.67 -8.32 -82.61
N THR A 246 19.39 -8.27 -82.23
CA THR A 246 18.30 -8.90 -82.99
C THR A 246 18.16 -8.27 -84.37
N GLU A 247 18.23 -6.94 -84.48
CA GLU A 247 18.18 -6.25 -85.77
C GLU A 247 19.40 -6.56 -86.64
N VAL A 248 20.61 -6.59 -86.07
CA VAL A 248 21.85 -6.98 -86.75
C VAL A 248 21.75 -8.42 -87.25
N SER A 249 21.32 -9.36 -86.42
CA SER A 249 21.12 -10.77 -86.80
C SER A 249 20.14 -10.90 -87.96
N ARG A 250 19.01 -10.18 -87.92
CA ARG A 250 18.03 -10.13 -89.01
C ARG A 250 18.63 -9.56 -90.32
N LYS A 251 19.45 -8.50 -90.25
CA LYS A 251 20.17 -7.94 -91.41
C LYS A 251 21.19 -8.92 -91.97
N THR A 252 21.99 -9.57 -91.12
CA THR A 252 22.97 -10.59 -91.50
C THR A 252 22.29 -11.80 -92.17
N LYS A 253 21.15 -12.25 -91.63
CA LYS A 253 20.31 -13.33 -92.20
C LYS A 253 19.80 -12.99 -93.61
N LEU A 254 19.43 -11.73 -93.86
CA LEU A 254 19.03 -11.23 -95.19
C LEU A 254 20.22 -11.08 -96.14
N LEU A 255 21.37 -10.57 -95.67
CA LEU A 255 22.60 -10.51 -96.46
C LEU A 255 23.09 -11.90 -96.89
N ALA A 256 23.06 -12.86 -95.96
CA ALA A 256 23.40 -14.25 -96.20
C ALA A 256 22.43 -14.93 -97.18
N LEU A 257 21.13 -14.62 -97.10
CA LEU A 257 20.14 -15.06 -98.09
C LEU A 257 20.46 -14.51 -99.49
N ASN A 258 20.76 -13.22 -99.60
CA ASN A 258 21.14 -12.60 -100.89
C ASN A 258 22.43 -13.20 -101.45
N ALA A 259 23.42 -13.47 -100.60
CA ALA A 259 24.67 -14.14 -101.00
C ALA A 259 24.42 -15.58 -101.49
N ALA A 260 23.51 -16.33 -100.84
CA ALA A 260 23.15 -17.68 -101.29
C ALA A 260 22.43 -17.66 -102.66
N ILE A 261 21.58 -16.65 -102.92
CA ILE A 261 20.92 -16.45 -104.21
C ILE A 261 21.95 -16.17 -105.32
N GLU A 262 22.88 -15.24 -105.10
CA GLU A 262 23.88 -14.90 -106.12
C GLU A 262 24.93 -16.01 -106.31
N ALA A 263 25.24 -16.77 -105.26
CA ALA A 263 26.05 -17.99 -105.35
C ALA A 263 25.35 -19.08 -106.18
N ALA A 264 24.04 -19.29 -106.00
CA ALA A 264 23.27 -20.20 -106.85
C ALA A 264 23.21 -19.72 -108.32
N ARG A 265 23.08 -18.41 -108.53
CA ARG A 265 23.09 -17.78 -109.86
C ARG A 265 24.42 -17.93 -110.60
N SER A 266 25.53 -18.00 -109.86
CA SER A 266 26.88 -18.20 -110.38
C SER A 266 27.20 -19.66 -110.77
N GLY A 267 26.25 -20.60 -110.59
CA GLY A 267 26.38 -21.99 -111.01
C GLY A 267 27.54 -22.73 -110.35
N GLU A 268 28.32 -23.48 -111.14
CA GLU A 268 29.48 -24.25 -110.67
C GLU A 268 30.49 -23.38 -109.89
N TYR A 269 30.74 -22.15 -110.35
CA TYR A 269 31.70 -21.22 -109.72
C TYR A 269 31.24 -20.69 -108.34
N GLY A 270 29.93 -20.76 -108.06
CA GLY A 270 29.35 -20.27 -106.80
C GLY A 270 29.28 -21.30 -105.66
N ARG A 271 29.57 -22.59 -105.90
CA ARG A 271 29.35 -23.67 -104.91
C ARG A 271 29.97 -23.39 -103.54
N GLY A 272 31.24 -22.97 -103.49
CA GLY A 272 31.91 -22.67 -102.22
C GLY A 272 31.29 -21.49 -101.47
N PHE A 273 30.92 -20.43 -102.20
CA PHE A 273 30.22 -19.27 -101.65
C PHE A 273 28.84 -19.63 -101.09
N ASN A 274 28.11 -20.55 -101.74
CA ASN A 274 26.79 -21.00 -101.28
C ASN A 274 26.88 -21.74 -99.92
N VAL A 275 27.94 -22.51 -99.68
CA VAL A 275 28.15 -23.16 -98.37
C VAL A 275 28.34 -22.10 -97.28
N VAL A 276 29.24 -21.14 -97.49
CA VAL A 276 29.50 -20.04 -96.54
C VAL A 276 28.24 -19.20 -96.29
N ALA A 277 27.47 -18.89 -97.35
CA ALA A 277 26.24 -18.11 -97.23
C ALA A 277 25.16 -18.83 -96.40
N ASN A 278 25.02 -20.16 -96.54
CA ASN A 278 24.08 -20.92 -95.71
C ASN A 278 24.55 -21.04 -94.24
N GLU A 279 25.86 -21.16 -94.00
CA GLU A 279 26.43 -21.18 -92.65
C GLU A 279 26.20 -19.84 -91.91
N VAL A 280 26.49 -18.71 -92.56
CA VAL A 280 26.23 -17.37 -92.01
C VAL A 280 24.73 -17.16 -91.75
N LYS A 281 23.85 -17.69 -92.61
CA LYS A 281 22.39 -17.65 -92.42
C LYS A 281 21.94 -18.47 -91.21
N ALA A 282 22.56 -19.63 -90.97
CA ALA A 282 22.28 -20.47 -89.80
C ALA A 282 22.73 -19.78 -88.50
N LEU A 283 23.98 -19.29 -88.45
CA LEU A 283 24.52 -18.52 -87.32
C LEU A 283 23.67 -17.29 -87.00
N ALA A 284 23.20 -16.56 -88.02
CA ALA A 284 22.32 -15.41 -87.83
C ALA A 284 20.94 -15.79 -87.26
N ALA A 285 20.40 -16.97 -87.61
CA ALA A 285 19.15 -17.47 -87.04
C ALA A 285 19.35 -18.00 -85.60
N GLU A 286 20.51 -18.58 -85.28
CA GLU A 286 20.86 -18.97 -83.92
C GLU A 286 21.03 -17.75 -83.00
N ALA A 287 21.71 -16.71 -83.48
CA ALA A 287 21.85 -15.44 -82.78
C ALA A 287 20.49 -14.77 -82.51
N GLU A 288 19.57 -14.77 -83.47
CA GLU A 288 18.19 -14.27 -83.32
C GLU A 288 17.38 -15.07 -82.28
N ASN A 289 17.56 -16.40 -82.22
CA ASN A 289 16.96 -17.23 -81.18
C ASN A 289 17.59 -16.98 -79.80
N ALA A 290 18.90 -16.75 -79.74
CA ALA A 290 19.61 -16.44 -78.50
C ALA A 290 19.18 -15.09 -77.92
N THR A 291 19.09 -14.04 -78.75
CA THR A 291 18.58 -12.73 -78.29
C THR A 291 17.14 -12.81 -77.81
N HIS A 292 16.28 -13.62 -78.44
CA HIS A 292 14.92 -13.82 -77.96
C HIS A 292 14.87 -14.46 -76.57
N LYS A 293 15.77 -15.39 -76.24
CA LYS A 293 15.89 -15.97 -74.89
C LYS A 293 16.31 -14.92 -73.85
N VAL A 294 17.36 -14.13 -74.16
CA VAL A 294 17.84 -13.06 -73.27
C VAL A 294 16.76 -11.98 -73.06
N LYS A 295 15.97 -11.66 -74.10
CA LYS A 295 14.84 -10.72 -74.00
C LYS A 295 13.78 -11.20 -73.02
N ASN A 296 13.42 -12.49 -73.07
CA ASN A 296 12.44 -13.06 -72.13
C ASN A 296 13.01 -13.04 -70.69
N GLN A 297 14.25 -13.48 -70.50
CA GLN A 297 14.91 -13.43 -69.18
C GLN A 297 15.01 -12.00 -68.62
N SER A 298 15.25 -10.99 -69.48
CA SER A 298 15.30 -9.58 -69.06
C SER A 298 13.94 -9.08 -68.55
N LYS A 299 12.83 -9.53 -69.16
CA LYS A 299 11.47 -9.26 -68.66
C LYS A 299 11.19 -9.95 -67.32
N ASP A 300 11.61 -11.20 -67.17
CA ASP A 300 11.44 -11.95 -65.93
C ASP A 300 12.22 -11.27 -64.78
N ILE A 301 13.44 -10.77 -65.07
CA ILE A 301 14.23 -9.95 -64.15
C ILE A 301 13.52 -8.64 -63.81
N GLN A 302 12.97 -7.90 -64.79
CA GLN A 302 12.21 -6.67 -64.51
C GLN A 302 10.98 -6.93 -63.62
N ALA A 303 10.24 -8.01 -63.88
CA ALA A 303 9.09 -8.39 -63.05
C ALA A 303 9.52 -8.72 -61.61
N ALA A 304 10.61 -9.46 -61.44
CA ALA A 304 11.17 -9.76 -60.11
C ALA A 304 11.66 -8.49 -59.38
N LEU A 305 12.32 -7.55 -60.07
CA LEU A 305 12.77 -6.28 -59.51
C LEU A 305 11.59 -5.40 -59.05
N LEU A 306 10.51 -5.32 -59.84
CA LEU A 306 9.29 -4.60 -59.44
C LEU A 306 8.66 -5.22 -58.20
N GLY A 307 8.58 -6.55 -58.12
CA GLY A 307 8.11 -7.26 -56.93
C GLY A 307 8.98 -7.00 -55.69
N ALA A 308 10.31 -6.98 -55.85
CA ALA A 308 11.24 -6.68 -54.77
C ALA A 308 11.10 -5.22 -54.28
N ILE A 309 10.92 -4.24 -55.17
CA ILE A 309 10.67 -2.84 -54.80
C ILE A 309 9.35 -2.71 -54.02
N GLN A 310 8.29 -3.42 -54.43
CA GLN A 310 7.03 -3.45 -53.68
C GLN A 310 7.18 -4.08 -52.28
N GLN A 311 8.03 -5.11 -52.14
CA GLN A 311 8.36 -5.66 -50.82
C GLN A 311 9.17 -4.71 -49.95
N MET A 312 10.05 -3.87 -50.54
CA MET A 312 10.76 -2.82 -49.80
C MET A 312 9.81 -1.72 -49.28
N ASP A 313 8.85 -1.27 -50.08
CA ASP A 313 7.79 -0.33 -49.63
C ASP A 313 6.93 -0.93 -48.49
N GLY A 314 6.56 -2.21 -48.60
CA GLY A 314 5.88 -2.92 -47.51
C GLY A 314 6.73 -3.01 -46.23
N SER A 315 8.04 -3.24 -46.36
CA SER A 315 8.99 -3.30 -45.25
C SER A 315 9.16 -1.92 -44.59
N GLN A 316 9.21 -0.84 -45.38
CA GLN A 316 9.28 0.53 -44.87
C GLN A 316 8.04 0.90 -44.05
N LYS A 317 6.83 0.53 -44.52
CA LYS A 317 5.58 0.73 -43.79
C LYS A 317 5.53 -0.06 -42.48
N LEU A 318 6.05 -1.29 -42.48
CA LEU A 318 6.17 -2.09 -41.26
C LEU A 318 7.08 -1.41 -40.22
N VAL A 319 8.24 -0.90 -40.63
CA VAL A 319 9.14 -0.19 -39.71
C VAL A 319 8.53 1.13 -39.20
N GLN A 320 7.77 1.86 -40.03
CA GLN A 320 7.00 3.03 -39.56
C GLN A 320 5.94 2.67 -38.51
N ALA A 321 5.28 1.51 -38.64
CA ALA A 321 4.34 1.04 -37.63
C ALA A 321 5.04 0.64 -36.31
N ILE A 322 6.25 0.08 -36.39
CA ILE A 322 7.09 -0.23 -35.21
C ILE A 322 7.53 1.07 -34.52
N ASP A 323 7.97 2.09 -35.27
CA ASP A 323 8.36 3.41 -34.73
C ASP A 323 7.20 4.09 -33.96
N GLN A 324 5.97 3.98 -34.46
CA GLN A 324 4.76 4.42 -33.75
C GLN A 324 4.48 3.60 -32.48
N GLY A 325 4.70 2.28 -32.52
CA GLY A 325 4.60 1.41 -31.35
C GLY A 325 5.57 1.79 -30.25
N ILE A 326 6.85 1.99 -30.60
CA ILE A 326 7.92 2.45 -29.70
C ILE A 326 7.56 3.78 -29.04
N ALA A 327 7.00 4.75 -29.79
CA ALA A 327 6.56 6.02 -29.24
C ALA A 327 5.45 5.85 -28.18
N SER A 328 4.52 4.91 -28.40
CA SER A 328 3.49 4.55 -27.41
C SER A 328 4.09 3.83 -26.19
N GLU A 329 5.08 2.96 -26.38
CA GLU A 329 5.82 2.31 -25.29
C GLU A 329 6.58 3.33 -24.44
N SER A 330 7.22 4.34 -25.06
CA SER A 330 7.88 5.44 -24.37
C SER A 330 6.93 6.21 -23.44
N GLN A 331 5.71 6.49 -23.89
CA GLN A 331 4.69 7.10 -23.02
C GLN A 331 4.30 6.18 -21.84
N ALA A 332 4.14 4.87 -22.08
CA ALA A 332 3.83 3.91 -21.02
C ALA A 332 4.96 3.82 -19.98
N ILE A 333 6.22 3.82 -20.41
CA ILE A 333 7.42 3.86 -19.56
C ILE A 333 7.43 5.11 -18.68
N HIS A 334 7.13 6.29 -19.24
CA HIS A 334 6.99 7.53 -18.47
C HIS A 334 5.87 7.45 -17.41
N HIS A 335 4.72 6.87 -17.75
CA HIS A 335 3.63 6.67 -16.79
C HIS A 335 4.03 5.70 -15.67
N GLN A 336 4.70 4.59 -15.99
CA GLN A 336 5.21 3.61 -15.02
C GLN A 336 6.27 4.23 -14.09
N HIS A 337 7.20 5.03 -14.62
CA HIS A 337 8.19 5.73 -13.80
C HIS A 337 7.53 6.73 -12.83
N SER A 338 6.51 7.47 -13.27
CA SER A 338 5.74 8.35 -12.38
C SER A 338 4.99 7.55 -11.30
N ALA A 339 4.39 6.40 -11.65
CA ALA A 339 3.75 5.51 -10.70
C ALA A 339 4.74 4.96 -9.66
N ALA A 340 5.95 4.56 -10.07
CA ALA A 340 7.03 4.13 -9.18
C ALA A 340 7.37 5.20 -8.13
N ASN A 341 7.62 6.43 -8.58
CA ASN A 341 7.95 7.56 -7.71
C ASN A 341 6.79 7.92 -6.75
N ASN A 342 5.54 7.81 -7.21
CA ASN A 342 4.36 8.01 -6.36
C ASN A 342 4.24 6.91 -5.29
N ILE A 343 4.52 5.65 -5.62
CA ILE A 343 4.55 4.55 -4.64
C ILE A 343 5.64 4.82 -3.60
N SER A 344 6.87 5.13 -4.00
CA SER A 344 7.97 5.46 -3.08
C SER A 344 7.66 6.66 -2.17
N THR A 345 7.00 7.70 -2.71
CA THR A 345 6.59 8.88 -1.92
C THR A 345 5.50 8.53 -0.92
N ASN A 346 4.50 7.75 -1.33
CA ASN A 346 3.44 7.27 -0.44
C ASN A 346 4.00 6.36 0.65
N LEU A 347 4.95 5.47 0.32
CA LEU A 347 5.62 4.61 1.30
C LEU A 347 6.35 5.41 2.38
N ALA A 348 7.07 6.48 1.99
CA ALA A 348 7.73 7.36 2.95
C ALA A 348 6.71 8.06 3.89
N ALA A 349 5.61 8.57 3.34
CA ALA A 349 4.54 9.22 4.12
C ALA A 349 3.82 8.25 5.07
N VAL A 350 3.56 7.02 4.60
CA VAL A 350 2.92 5.95 5.37
C VAL A 350 3.86 5.43 6.47
N SER A 351 5.15 5.26 6.18
CA SER A 351 6.17 4.91 7.17
C SER A 351 6.29 5.96 8.28
N ALA A 352 6.31 7.25 7.92
CA ALA A 352 6.29 8.33 8.91
C ALA A 352 5.01 8.32 9.76
N SER A 353 3.86 7.96 9.17
CA SER A 353 2.58 7.84 9.87
C SER A 353 2.54 6.66 10.85
N ALA A 354 3.06 5.49 10.44
CA ALA A 354 3.20 4.32 11.29
C ALA A 354 4.11 4.62 12.50
N ARG A 355 5.27 5.24 12.26
CA ARG A 355 6.17 5.70 13.32
C ARG A 355 5.51 6.67 14.30
N SER A 356 4.77 7.66 13.81
CA SER A 356 4.04 8.60 14.67
C SER A 356 2.94 7.92 15.49
N LEU A 357 2.27 6.91 14.94
CA LEU A 357 1.32 6.09 15.70
C LEU A 357 2.04 5.26 16.77
N ARG A 358 3.21 4.69 16.49
CA ARG A 358 4.06 3.99 17.46
C ARG A 358 4.48 4.90 18.62
N GLU A 359 4.90 6.13 18.31
CA GLU A 359 5.24 7.14 19.31
C GLU A 359 4.04 7.52 20.19
N ARG A 360 2.83 7.63 19.62
CA ARG A 360 1.59 7.87 20.38
C ARG A 360 1.18 6.69 21.26
N LEU A 361 1.36 5.45 20.80
CA LEU A 361 1.12 4.24 21.60
C LEU A 361 2.08 4.19 22.80
N ASN A 362 3.37 4.46 22.58
CA ASN A 362 4.35 4.53 23.66
C ASN A 362 4.06 5.68 24.65
N ALA A 363 3.53 6.81 24.18
CA ALA A 363 3.15 7.93 25.04
C ALA A 363 1.91 7.62 25.92
N LEU A 364 1.00 6.73 25.48
CA LEU A 364 -0.14 6.27 26.28
C LEU A 364 0.28 5.41 27.48
N ASP A 365 1.46 4.78 27.44
CA ASP A 365 2.04 4.00 28.54
C ASP A 365 2.80 4.88 29.56
N ALA A 366 3.11 6.14 29.23
CA ALA A 366 3.87 7.06 30.06
C ALA A 366 3.01 8.05 30.89
N ALA A 367 1.68 7.97 30.77
CA ALA A 367 0.69 8.86 31.37
C ALA A 367 -0.34 8.13 32.24
#